data_AF-A0A429EX71-F1
#
_entry.id   AF-A0A429EX71-F1
#
_cell.length_a   1.000
_cell.length_b   1.000
_cell.length_c   1.000
_cell.angle_alpha   90.00
_cell.angle_beta   90.00
_cell.angle_gamma   90.00
#
_symmetry.space_group_name_H-M   'P 1'
#
loop_
_entity.id
_entity.type
_entity.pdbx_description
1 polymer ?
#
loop_
_entity_poly.entity_id
_entity_poly.type
_entity_poly.pdbx_seq_one_letter_code
_entity_poly.pdbx_strand_id
1 'polypeptide(L)'
;MSLVVYLAALVFGMTSVLLFRRPRTAMRNPLTLSTCVAIVLGALVFVCAAPATLATVNELTGVPNFGAPLTYGMLSAYSCAVLVLLINWRGGPRARVRRMVLRTMAAYGLLVVAIVVLFLLADADTERLTDLDTYYAGTPFMREMILLYLLGHSAAMLVMCAVCVKWGREVGGLLRAGLRLILLGAALDVVGFQLTKYTAVVARWTGHDLDFLSTSVAPPMASLAALLCSAGFVLPRLLPPVVAHWRGLDDYRRLDPLWSLVRSVSTAPKPPASWWQLPQARLQWREVSIHDALLTLAPYFDHRVRERVRDTALRAGRSPHQARLAAEAAMLTDAARRAAAREEPPQGAATYRLHATEVPGPSGLVELAQALPHPPGRATAPDGAAPSATTRTLTEPEEPHVA
;
A
#
# COMPACT_ATOMS: atom_id res chain seq x y z
N MET A 1 1.21 24.00 -13.23
CA MET A 1 0.05 23.94 -12.32
C MET A 1 -0.92 22.83 -12.70
N SER A 2 -1.50 22.82 -13.91
CA SER A 2 -2.49 21.81 -14.34
C SER A 2 -2.00 20.35 -14.25
N LEU A 3 -0.75 20.07 -14.62
CA LEU A 3 -0.16 18.72 -14.55
C LEU A 3 -0.11 18.14 -13.13
N VAL A 4 0.16 18.96 -12.11
CA VAL A 4 0.25 18.52 -10.70
C VAL A 4 -1.14 18.16 -10.18
N VAL A 5 -2.14 18.98 -10.53
CA VAL A 5 -3.55 18.78 -10.15
C VAL A 5 -4.11 17.52 -10.82
N TYR A 6 -3.82 17.30 -12.11
CA TYR A 6 -4.22 16.07 -12.81
C TYR A 6 -3.46 14.83 -12.33
N LEU A 7 -2.18 14.95 -11.99
CA LEU A 7 -1.43 13.84 -11.40
C LEU A 7 -1.99 13.48 -10.02
N ALA A 8 -2.32 14.47 -9.19
CA ALA A 8 -2.99 14.25 -7.92
C ALA A 8 -4.34 13.56 -8.12
N ALA A 9 -5.17 14.06 -9.04
CA ALA A 9 -6.45 13.44 -9.39
C ALA A 9 -6.28 11.99 -9.89
N LEU A 10 -5.28 11.72 -10.73
CA LEU A 10 -4.97 10.38 -11.24
C LEU A 10 -4.54 9.44 -10.11
N VAL A 11 -3.64 9.87 -9.22
CA VAL A 11 -3.16 9.05 -8.10
C VAL A 11 -4.31 8.77 -7.11
N PHE A 12 -5.12 9.77 -6.82
CA PHE A 12 -6.28 9.66 -5.94
C PHE A 12 -7.38 8.78 -6.58
N GLY A 13 -7.58 8.87 -7.89
CA GLY A 13 -8.46 8.01 -8.69
C GLY A 13 -7.96 6.57 -8.80
N MET A 14 -6.67 6.35 -9.00
CA MET A 14 -6.05 5.01 -8.98
C MET A 14 -6.18 4.35 -7.61
N THR A 15 -6.00 5.13 -6.55
CA THR A 15 -6.22 4.70 -5.16
C THR A 15 -7.66 4.20 -4.95
N SER A 16 -8.62 4.95 -5.48
CA SER A 16 -10.01 4.54 -5.57
C SER A 16 -10.14 3.16 -6.26
N VAL A 17 -9.68 3.02 -7.51
CA VAL A 17 -9.80 1.78 -8.29
C VAL A 17 -9.20 0.56 -7.56
N LEU A 18 -8.05 0.74 -6.91
CA LEU A 18 -7.38 -0.31 -6.14
C LEU A 18 -8.18 -0.75 -4.90
N LEU A 19 -8.84 0.18 -4.21
CA LEU A 19 -9.75 -0.12 -3.10
C LEU A 19 -11.09 -0.72 -3.59
N PHE A 20 -11.50 -0.39 -4.82
CA PHE A 20 -12.73 -0.87 -5.48
C PHE A 20 -12.64 -2.28 -6.10
N ARG A 21 -11.56 -3.04 -5.85
CA ARG A 21 -11.34 -4.37 -6.48
C ARG A 21 -12.49 -5.38 -6.28
N ARG A 22 -13.44 -5.12 -5.36
CA ARG A 22 -14.75 -5.79 -5.24
C ARG A 22 -15.87 -4.81 -4.80
N PRO A 23 -16.57 -4.13 -5.74
CA PRO A 23 -17.54 -3.07 -5.41
C PRO A 23 -18.78 -3.59 -4.68
N ARG A 24 -19.24 -4.82 -4.99
CA ARG A 24 -20.39 -5.47 -4.33
C ARG A 24 -20.17 -5.69 -2.83
N THR A 25 -18.94 -5.95 -2.41
CA THR A 25 -18.59 -6.14 -0.99
C THR A 25 -18.44 -4.80 -0.27
N ALA A 26 -17.94 -3.77 -0.97
CA ALA A 26 -17.81 -2.41 -0.45
C ALA A 26 -19.18 -1.79 -0.11
N MET A 27 -20.20 -2.02 -0.94
CA MET A 27 -21.56 -1.49 -0.70
C MET A 27 -22.26 -2.10 0.52
N ARG A 28 -21.84 -3.29 0.98
CA ARG A 28 -22.41 -3.93 2.17
C ARG A 28 -21.85 -3.39 3.48
N ASN A 29 -20.70 -2.71 3.44
CA ASN A 29 -20.06 -2.16 4.63
C ASN A 29 -20.05 -0.61 4.57
N PRO A 30 -20.81 0.10 5.43
CA PRO A 30 -20.90 1.55 5.41
C PRO A 30 -19.55 2.25 5.62
N LEU A 31 -18.60 1.61 6.30
CA LEU A 31 -17.24 2.12 6.50
C LEU A 31 -16.43 2.08 5.20
N THR A 32 -16.53 0.99 4.43
CA THR A 32 -15.87 0.89 3.13
C THR A 32 -16.50 1.86 2.14
N LEU A 33 -17.82 1.93 2.09
CA LEU A 33 -18.55 2.86 1.22
C LEU A 33 -18.18 4.32 1.50
N SER A 34 -18.19 4.75 2.77
CA SER A 34 -17.83 6.13 3.12
C SER A 34 -16.36 6.47 2.82
N THR A 35 -15.44 5.51 3.00
CA THR A 35 -14.03 5.70 2.60
C THR A 35 -13.94 5.90 1.08
N CYS A 36 -14.62 5.05 0.32
CA CYS A 36 -14.68 5.10 -1.13
C CYS A 36 -15.26 6.43 -1.64
N VAL A 37 -16.39 6.87 -1.08
CA VAL A 37 -17.02 8.14 -1.45
C VAL A 37 -16.10 9.32 -1.16
N ALA A 38 -15.43 9.34 0.00
CA ALA A 38 -14.47 10.41 0.33
C ALA A 38 -13.30 10.45 -0.67
N ILE A 39 -12.78 9.28 -1.09
CA ILE A 39 -11.68 9.25 -2.06
C ILE A 39 -12.15 9.69 -3.45
N VAL A 40 -13.30 9.22 -3.92
CA VAL A 40 -13.83 9.64 -5.23
C VAL A 40 -14.12 11.13 -5.26
N LEU A 41 -14.76 11.67 -4.22
CA LEU A 41 -15.03 13.11 -4.14
C LEU A 41 -13.75 13.93 -4.06
N GLY A 42 -12.73 13.48 -3.30
CA GLY A 42 -11.45 14.16 -3.28
C GLY A 42 -10.77 14.20 -4.66
N ALA A 43 -10.84 13.11 -5.44
CA ALA A 43 -10.33 13.12 -6.81
C ALA A 43 -11.11 14.10 -7.70
N LEU A 44 -12.45 14.11 -7.58
CA LEU A 44 -13.31 15.03 -8.33
C LEU A 44 -13.07 16.50 -7.97
N VAL A 45 -12.75 16.83 -6.71
CA VAL A 45 -12.36 18.19 -6.30
C VAL A 45 -11.17 18.67 -7.13
N PHE A 46 -10.11 17.86 -7.28
CA PHE A 46 -8.95 18.25 -8.09
C PHE A 46 -9.30 18.41 -9.57
N VAL A 47 -10.15 17.54 -10.12
CA VAL A 47 -10.63 17.69 -11.50
C VAL A 47 -11.40 18.99 -11.67
N CYS A 48 -12.37 19.28 -10.80
CA CYS A 48 -13.16 20.51 -10.85
C CYS A 48 -12.32 21.77 -10.64
N ALA A 49 -11.28 21.71 -9.81
CA ALA A 49 -10.39 22.83 -9.52
C ALA A 49 -9.33 23.09 -10.61
N ALA A 50 -9.21 22.23 -11.62
CA ALA A 50 -8.22 22.42 -12.67
C ALA A 50 -8.62 23.62 -13.56
N PRO A 51 -7.71 24.57 -13.86
CA PRO A 51 -8.05 25.76 -14.66
C PRO A 51 -8.69 25.45 -16.02
N ALA A 52 -8.27 24.36 -16.66
CA ALA A 52 -8.87 23.91 -17.92
C ALA A 52 -10.32 23.44 -17.72
N THR A 53 -10.61 22.71 -16.65
CA THR A 53 -11.99 22.30 -16.33
C THR A 53 -12.86 23.50 -15.97
N LEU A 54 -12.33 24.46 -15.22
CA LEU A 54 -13.02 25.72 -14.91
C LEU A 54 -13.38 26.49 -16.18
N ALA A 55 -12.43 26.67 -17.10
CA ALA A 55 -12.66 27.34 -18.38
C ALA A 55 -13.74 26.63 -19.21
N THR A 56 -13.62 25.31 -19.39
CA THR A 56 -14.61 24.52 -20.14
C THR A 56 -16.00 24.60 -19.52
N VAL A 57 -16.10 24.57 -18.19
CA VAL A 57 -17.39 24.67 -17.50
C VAL A 57 -18.00 26.06 -17.70
N ASN A 58 -17.21 27.14 -17.62
CA ASN A 58 -17.68 28.50 -17.86
C ASN A 58 -18.15 28.69 -19.31
N GLU A 59 -17.40 28.14 -20.28
CA GLU A 59 -17.78 28.15 -21.70
C GLU A 59 -19.10 27.40 -21.95
N LEU A 60 -19.27 26.22 -21.34
CA LEU A 60 -20.46 25.39 -21.52
C LEU A 60 -21.71 25.99 -20.88
N THR A 61 -21.58 26.67 -19.73
CA THR A 61 -22.72 27.32 -19.07
C THR A 61 -23.00 28.71 -19.62
N GLY A 62 -22.02 29.34 -20.27
CA GLY A 62 -22.07 30.74 -20.69
C GLY A 62 -22.02 31.73 -19.52
N VAL A 63 -21.73 31.25 -18.31
CA VAL A 63 -21.68 32.07 -17.08
C VAL A 63 -20.23 32.18 -16.62
N PRO A 64 -19.65 33.39 -16.57
CA PRO A 64 -18.28 33.57 -16.09
C PRO A 64 -18.19 33.10 -14.64
N ASN A 65 -17.08 32.47 -14.27
CA ASN A 65 -16.80 31.99 -12.92
C ASN A 65 -17.73 30.89 -12.37
N PHE A 66 -18.59 30.27 -13.19
CA PHE A 66 -19.44 29.16 -12.76
C PHE A 66 -18.65 27.97 -12.19
N GLY A 67 -17.39 27.80 -12.61
CA GLY A 67 -16.48 26.83 -12.02
C GLY A 67 -16.25 27.00 -10.50
N ALA A 68 -16.46 28.19 -9.94
CA ALA A 68 -16.30 28.46 -8.50
C ALA A 68 -17.36 27.75 -7.63
N PRO A 69 -18.69 27.96 -7.80
CA PRO A 69 -19.69 27.23 -7.03
C PRO A 69 -19.61 25.71 -7.27
N LEU A 70 -19.22 25.26 -8.47
CA LEU A 70 -18.97 23.84 -8.74
C LEU A 70 -17.83 23.29 -7.86
N THR A 71 -16.69 23.98 -7.83
CA THR A 71 -15.50 23.54 -7.08
C THR A 71 -15.73 23.62 -5.58
N TYR A 72 -16.28 24.73 -5.09
CA TYR A 72 -16.59 24.91 -3.67
C TYR A 72 -17.68 23.95 -3.18
N GLY A 73 -18.67 23.67 -4.03
CA GLY A 73 -19.70 22.66 -3.78
C GLY A 73 -19.11 21.26 -3.69
N MET A 74 -18.21 20.89 -4.62
CA MET A 74 -17.52 19.60 -4.61
C MET A 74 -16.60 19.46 -3.38
N LEU A 75 -15.89 20.53 -3.02
CA LEU A 75 -15.04 20.56 -1.82
C LEU A 75 -15.87 20.42 -0.54
N SER A 76 -17.03 21.05 -0.49
CA SER A 76 -18.00 20.90 0.60
C SER A 76 -18.57 19.48 0.68
N ALA A 77 -18.89 18.86 -0.46
CA ALA A 77 -19.32 17.47 -0.53
C ALA A 77 -18.21 16.51 -0.04
N TYR A 78 -16.95 16.76 -0.42
CA TYR A 78 -15.79 16.04 0.09
C TYR A 78 -15.66 16.18 1.61
N SER A 79 -15.73 17.40 2.14
CA SER A 79 -15.72 17.65 3.61
C SER A 79 -16.84 16.89 4.33
N CYS A 80 -18.05 16.89 3.78
CA CYS A 80 -19.16 16.09 4.30
C CYS A 80 -18.80 14.60 4.30
N ALA A 81 -18.26 14.08 3.21
CA ALA A 81 -17.88 12.67 3.10
C ALA A 81 -16.79 12.27 4.11
N VAL A 82 -15.81 13.13 4.37
CA VAL A 82 -14.78 12.94 5.40
C VAL A 82 -15.40 12.89 6.80
N LEU A 83 -16.34 13.79 7.11
CA LEU A 83 -17.05 13.75 8.40
C LEU A 83 -17.94 12.49 8.54
N VAL A 84 -18.64 12.11 7.47
CA VAL A 84 -19.46 10.88 7.44
C VAL A 84 -18.56 9.66 7.63
N LEU A 85 -17.39 9.63 7.01
CA LEU A 85 -16.38 8.60 7.21
C LEU A 85 -15.96 8.52 8.68
N LEU A 86 -15.66 9.65 9.32
CA LEU A 86 -15.31 9.68 10.75
C LEU A 86 -16.44 9.18 11.65
N ILE A 87 -17.68 9.55 11.36
CA ILE A 87 -18.85 9.09 12.10
C ILE A 87 -18.99 7.56 11.97
N ASN A 88 -18.77 7.02 10.78
CA ASN A 88 -18.78 5.57 10.56
C ASN A 88 -17.57 4.87 11.21
N TRP A 89 -16.40 5.49 11.23
CA TRP A 89 -15.20 4.99 11.92
C TRP A 89 -15.40 4.91 13.43
N ARG A 90 -16.01 5.93 14.02
CA ARG A 90 -16.31 5.95 15.46
C ARG A 90 -17.25 4.82 15.86
N GLY A 91 -18.15 4.43 14.95
CA GLY A 91 -19.14 3.40 15.20
C GLY A 91 -20.17 3.78 16.27
N GLY A 92 -20.86 2.77 16.82
CA GLY A 92 -21.91 2.92 17.82
C GLY A 92 -23.30 2.48 17.34
N PRO A 93 -24.37 2.76 18.11
CA PRO A 93 -25.72 2.34 17.77
C PRO A 93 -26.16 2.88 16.40
N ARG A 94 -26.66 1.99 15.52
CA ARG A 94 -27.01 2.33 14.12
C ARG A 94 -27.92 3.55 14.00
N ALA A 95 -28.89 3.70 14.89
CA ALA A 95 -29.80 4.85 14.91
C ALA A 95 -29.08 6.18 15.21
N ARG A 96 -28.05 6.18 16.07
CA ARG A 96 -27.25 7.37 16.38
C ARG A 96 -26.34 7.73 15.21
N VAL A 97 -25.63 6.75 14.65
CA VAL A 97 -24.77 6.91 13.47
C VAL A 97 -25.59 7.49 12.31
N ARG A 98 -26.74 6.89 11.98
CA ARG A 98 -27.62 7.37 10.91
C ARG A 98 -28.09 8.81 11.13
N ARG A 99 -28.51 9.16 12.36
CA ARG A 99 -28.93 10.54 12.68
C ARG A 99 -27.79 11.54 12.51
N MET A 100 -26.58 11.20 12.95
CA MET A 100 -25.41 12.06 12.79
C MET A 100 -25.06 12.25 11.32
N VAL A 101 -25.02 11.15 10.54
CA VAL A 101 -24.78 11.21 9.08
C VAL A 101 -25.80 12.11 8.39
N LEU A 102 -27.11 11.91 8.64
CA LEU A 102 -28.15 12.72 8.02
C LEU A 102 -28.06 14.20 8.41
N ARG A 103 -27.72 14.51 9.67
CA ARG A 103 -27.51 15.90 10.11
C ARG A 103 -26.30 16.53 9.43
N THR A 104 -25.20 15.80 9.30
CA THR A 104 -24.01 16.27 8.57
C THR A 104 -24.34 16.51 7.10
N MET A 105 -25.04 15.58 6.44
CA MET A 105 -25.47 15.74 5.05
C MET A 105 -26.43 16.93 4.88
N ALA A 106 -27.36 17.14 5.81
CA ALA A 106 -28.26 18.29 5.76
C ALA A 106 -27.50 19.62 5.95
N ALA A 107 -26.57 19.68 6.91
CA ALA A 107 -25.77 20.87 7.16
C ALA A 107 -24.89 21.24 5.95
N TYR A 108 -24.20 20.25 5.36
CA TYR A 108 -23.40 20.48 4.17
C TYR A 108 -24.23 20.67 2.90
N GLY A 109 -25.43 20.08 2.82
CA GLY A 109 -26.38 20.38 1.76
C GLY A 109 -26.82 21.84 1.79
N LEU A 110 -27.14 22.36 2.98
CA LEU A 110 -27.46 23.77 3.18
C LEU A 110 -26.26 24.68 2.84
N LEU A 111 -25.04 24.26 3.23
CA LEU A 111 -23.81 24.96 2.87
C LEU A 111 -23.64 25.09 1.34
N VAL A 112 -23.83 24.00 0.59
CA VAL A 112 -23.76 23.99 -0.88
C VAL A 112 -24.85 24.87 -1.49
N VAL A 113 -26.08 24.80 -0.99
CA VAL A 113 -27.17 25.69 -1.43
C VAL A 113 -26.82 27.16 -1.18
N ALA A 114 -26.26 27.49 -0.01
CA ALA A 114 -25.83 28.84 0.31
C ALA A 114 -24.68 29.31 -0.62
N ILE A 115 -23.71 28.47 -0.93
CA ILE A 115 -22.66 28.76 -1.91
C ILE A 115 -23.27 29.14 -3.28
N VAL A 116 -24.23 28.34 -3.77
CA VAL A 116 -24.90 28.60 -5.05
C VAL A 116 -25.71 29.89 -5.00
N VAL A 117 -26.49 30.13 -3.93
CA VAL A 117 -27.28 31.36 -3.78
C VAL A 117 -26.40 32.60 -3.71
N LEU A 118 -25.29 32.55 -2.96
CA LEU A 118 -24.35 33.67 -2.88
C LEU A 118 -23.71 33.96 -4.23
N PHE A 119 -23.36 32.93 -5.00
CA PHE A 119 -22.87 33.12 -6.37
C PHE A 119 -23.91 33.79 -7.28
N LEU A 120 -25.19 33.39 -7.20
CA LEU A 120 -26.27 33.98 -8.01
C LEU A 120 -26.57 35.45 -7.65
N LEU A 121 -26.28 35.86 -6.42
CA LEU A 121 -26.46 37.24 -5.95
C LEU A 121 -25.23 38.13 -6.17
N ALA A 122 -24.08 37.51 -6.46
CA ALA A 122 -22.81 38.20 -6.67
C ALA A 122 -22.73 38.86 -8.04
N ASP A 123 -22.07 40.01 -8.08
CA ASP A 123 -21.61 40.64 -9.31
C ASP A 123 -20.20 40.10 -9.66
N ALA A 124 -20.15 39.14 -10.58
CA ALA A 124 -18.96 38.34 -10.88
C ALA A 124 -18.65 38.25 -12.39
N ASP A 125 -18.79 39.37 -13.08
CA ASP A 125 -18.72 39.45 -14.55
C ASP A 125 -17.33 39.18 -15.14
N THR A 126 -16.25 39.43 -14.39
CA THR A 126 -14.88 39.22 -14.88
C THR A 126 -14.41 37.81 -14.58
N GLU A 127 -14.18 37.01 -15.61
CA GLU A 127 -13.70 35.63 -15.46
C GLU A 127 -12.30 35.57 -14.82
N ARG A 128 -12.17 34.81 -13.73
CA ARG A 128 -10.93 34.52 -13.01
C ARG A 128 -10.80 33.02 -12.76
N LEU A 129 -9.78 32.39 -13.35
CA LEU A 129 -9.58 30.94 -13.24
C LEU A 129 -8.62 30.52 -12.12
N THR A 130 -7.76 31.42 -11.64
CA THR A 130 -6.67 31.07 -10.71
C THR A 130 -6.67 31.87 -9.41
N ASP A 131 -7.16 33.10 -9.43
CA ASP A 131 -7.05 34.08 -8.34
C ASP A 131 -8.42 34.66 -7.94
N LEU A 132 -9.51 33.96 -8.27
CA LEU A 132 -10.88 34.37 -7.96
C LEU A 132 -11.05 34.72 -6.47
N ASP A 133 -10.50 33.90 -5.58
CA ASP A 133 -10.57 34.08 -4.12
C ASP A 133 -9.98 35.40 -3.64
N THR A 134 -8.96 35.93 -4.33
CA THR A 134 -8.30 37.19 -3.95
C THR A 134 -8.85 38.38 -4.72
N TYR A 135 -9.15 38.20 -6.01
CA TYR A 135 -9.77 39.23 -6.85
C TYR A 135 -11.14 39.67 -6.30
N TYR A 136 -12.02 38.71 -5.99
CA TYR A 136 -13.36 38.97 -5.47
C TYR A 136 -13.43 39.04 -3.94
N ALA A 137 -12.29 39.15 -3.25
CA ALA A 137 -12.26 39.21 -1.79
C ALA A 137 -13.05 40.41 -1.23
N GLY A 138 -13.11 41.53 -1.96
CA GLY A 138 -13.87 42.72 -1.58
C GLY A 138 -15.32 42.77 -2.07
N THR A 139 -15.71 41.85 -2.95
CA THR A 139 -17.01 41.91 -3.64
C THR A 139 -18.11 41.27 -2.79
N PRO A 140 -19.25 41.96 -2.56
CA PRO A 140 -20.37 41.40 -1.82
C PRO A 140 -20.87 40.08 -2.41
N PHE A 141 -21.33 39.19 -1.55
CA PHE A 141 -21.75 37.81 -1.82
C PHE A 141 -20.63 36.86 -2.26
N MET A 142 -19.69 37.29 -3.12
CA MET A 142 -18.49 36.51 -3.44
C MET A 142 -17.60 36.31 -2.23
N ARG A 143 -17.33 37.39 -1.48
CA ARG A 143 -16.55 37.34 -0.24
C ARG A 143 -17.15 36.33 0.74
N GLU A 144 -18.46 36.42 0.97
CA GLU A 144 -19.19 35.53 1.85
C GLU A 144 -19.11 34.09 1.34
N MET A 145 -19.24 33.85 0.03
CA MET A 145 -19.09 32.52 -0.57
C MET A 145 -17.69 31.95 -0.34
N ILE A 146 -16.64 32.75 -0.54
CA ILE A 146 -15.24 32.37 -0.32
C ILE A 146 -15.01 31.98 1.15
N LEU A 147 -15.45 32.83 2.08
CA LEU A 147 -15.32 32.54 3.51
C LEU A 147 -16.14 31.33 3.93
N LEU A 148 -17.34 31.17 3.37
CA LEU A 148 -18.26 30.12 3.74
C LEU A 148 -17.71 28.73 3.36
N TYR A 149 -17.16 28.58 2.15
CA TYR A 149 -16.52 27.30 1.78
C TYR A 149 -15.26 27.05 2.62
N LEU A 150 -14.43 28.08 2.86
CA LEU A 150 -13.21 27.95 3.65
C LEU A 150 -13.55 27.50 5.08
N LEU A 151 -14.52 28.12 5.73
CA LEU A 151 -14.96 27.78 7.08
C LEU A 151 -15.55 26.37 7.14
N GLY A 152 -16.39 26.01 6.17
CA GLY A 152 -16.95 24.66 6.06
C GLY A 152 -15.85 23.61 5.92
N HIS A 153 -14.87 23.86 5.05
CA HIS A 153 -13.74 22.96 4.85
C HIS A 153 -12.83 22.89 6.10
N SER A 154 -12.52 24.03 6.72
CA SER A 154 -11.78 24.10 7.99
C SER A 154 -12.41 23.27 9.09
N ALA A 155 -13.73 23.36 9.26
CA ALA A 155 -14.43 22.59 10.29
C ALA A 155 -14.23 21.07 10.11
N ALA A 156 -14.36 20.55 8.87
CA ALA A 156 -14.12 19.13 8.60
C ALA A 156 -12.67 18.72 8.87
N MET A 157 -11.70 19.52 8.41
CA MET A 157 -10.28 19.18 8.54
C MET A 157 -9.77 19.29 9.98
N LEU A 158 -10.26 20.25 10.76
CA LEU A 158 -9.96 20.33 12.20
C LEU A 158 -10.52 19.13 12.96
N VAL A 159 -11.74 18.69 12.65
CA VAL A 159 -12.32 17.46 13.23
C VAL A 159 -11.50 16.24 12.82
N MET A 160 -11.06 16.15 11.57
CA MET A 160 -10.15 15.09 11.10
C MET A 160 -8.86 15.05 11.92
N CYS A 161 -8.19 16.19 12.09
CA CYS A 161 -6.98 16.31 12.90
C CYS A 161 -7.21 15.85 14.34
N ALA A 162 -8.25 16.38 15.00
CA ALA A 162 -8.56 16.05 16.39
C ALA A 162 -8.82 14.55 16.59
N VAL A 163 -9.57 13.92 15.68
CA VAL A 163 -9.84 12.48 15.72
C VAL A 163 -8.58 11.65 15.47
N CYS A 164 -7.77 12.03 14.48
CA CYS A 164 -6.53 11.31 14.18
C CYS A 164 -5.52 11.41 15.34
N VAL A 165 -5.41 12.56 16.01
CA VAL A 165 -4.58 12.72 17.22
C VAL A 165 -5.08 11.82 18.34
N LYS A 166 -6.40 11.82 18.58
CA LYS A 166 -7.01 11.01 19.65
C LYS A 166 -6.76 9.52 19.42
N TRP A 167 -7.14 9.00 18.27
CA TRP A 167 -7.05 7.57 17.98
C TRP A 167 -5.62 7.10 17.69
N GLY A 168 -4.75 7.98 17.17
CA GLY A 168 -3.34 7.68 16.98
C GLY A 168 -2.60 7.30 18.27
N ARG A 169 -3.11 7.76 19.44
CA ARG A 169 -2.63 7.36 20.76
C ARG A 169 -3.08 5.95 21.16
N GLU A 170 -4.25 5.52 20.67
CA GLU A 170 -4.90 4.26 21.06
C GLU A 170 -4.51 3.07 20.17
N VAL A 171 -4.18 3.29 18.89
CA VAL A 171 -3.87 2.22 17.92
C VAL A 171 -2.37 2.02 17.71
N GLY A 172 -1.93 0.82 17.34
CA GLY A 172 -0.52 0.46 17.06
C GLY A 172 -0.24 0.04 15.61
N GLY A 173 1.02 -0.29 15.31
CA GLY A 173 1.44 -0.90 14.04
C GLY A 173 1.13 -0.06 12.78
N LEU A 174 0.77 -0.76 11.70
CA LEU A 174 0.47 -0.14 10.39
C LEU A 174 -0.73 0.82 10.44
N LEU A 175 -1.71 0.57 11.32
CA LEU A 175 -2.86 1.45 11.47
C LEU A 175 -2.44 2.80 12.06
N ARG A 176 -1.51 2.81 13.03
CA ARG A 176 -0.91 4.05 13.55
C ARG A 176 -0.16 4.81 12.47
N ALA A 177 0.60 4.11 11.62
CA ALA A 177 1.30 4.74 10.50
C ALA A 177 0.31 5.37 9.50
N GLY A 178 -0.78 4.67 9.16
CA GLY A 178 -1.85 5.20 8.32
C GLY A 178 -2.50 6.45 8.91
N LEU A 179 -2.90 6.42 10.19
CA LEU A 179 -3.48 7.59 10.86
C LEU A 179 -2.52 8.78 10.96
N ARG A 180 -1.22 8.54 11.14
CA ARG A 180 -0.21 9.62 11.14
C ARG A 180 -0.07 10.28 9.77
N LEU A 181 -0.14 9.50 8.69
CA LEU A 181 -0.14 10.05 7.33
C LEU A 181 -1.39 10.89 7.06
N ILE A 182 -2.58 10.41 7.49
CA ILE A 182 -3.82 11.18 7.40
C ILE A 182 -3.72 12.47 8.24
N LEU A 183 -3.19 12.39 9.46
CA LEU A 183 -2.99 13.57 10.30
C LEU A 183 -2.03 14.57 9.65
N LEU A 184 -0.91 14.10 9.09
CA LEU A 184 0.06 14.96 8.42
C LEU A 184 -0.55 15.64 7.20
N GLY A 185 -1.30 14.89 6.37
CA GLY A 185 -2.01 15.45 5.23
C GLY A 185 -3.07 16.47 5.66
N ALA A 186 -3.87 16.16 6.68
CA ALA A 186 -4.89 17.07 7.20
C ALA A 186 -4.28 18.34 7.83
N ALA A 187 -3.17 18.22 8.55
CA ALA A 187 -2.44 19.36 9.10
C ALA A 187 -1.83 20.23 7.99
N LEU A 188 -1.30 19.60 6.94
CA LEU A 188 -0.75 20.30 5.78
C LEU A 188 -1.84 21.04 5.00
N ASP A 189 -3.05 20.48 4.90
CA ASP A 189 -4.20 21.19 4.32
C ASP A 189 -4.56 22.44 5.15
N VAL A 190 -4.73 22.27 6.46
CA VAL A 190 -5.06 23.39 7.36
C VAL A 190 -4.00 24.49 7.29
N VAL A 191 -2.72 24.13 7.40
CA VAL A 191 -1.64 25.12 7.49
C VAL A 191 -1.22 25.66 6.11
N GLY A 192 -1.11 24.80 5.09
CA GLY A 192 -0.56 25.16 3.80
C GLY A 192 -1.59 25.58 2.75
N PHE A 193 -2.83 25.10 2.85
CA PHE A 193 -3.92 25.54 1.97
C PHE A 193 -4.79 26.59 2.67
N GLN A 194 -5.39 26.25 3.82
CA GLN A 194 -6.41 27.08 4.41
C GLN A 194 -5.85 28.37 5.02
N LEU A 195 -4.82 28.31 5.88
CA LEU A 195 -4.22 29.52 6.45
C LEU A 195 -3.69 30.44 5.35
N THR A 196 -3.03 29.88 4.35
CA THR A 196 -2.54 30.62 3.17
C THR A 196 -3.67 31.33 2.41
N LYS A 197 -4.82 30.68 2.21
CA LYS A 197 -6.03 31.28 1.62
C LYS A 197 -6.60 32.39 2.50
N TYR A 198 -6.80 32.14 3.80
CA TYR A 198 -7.27 33.17 4.73
C TYR A 198 -6.33 34.38 4.77
N THR A 199 -5.02 34.17 4.83
CA THR A 199 -4.03 35.25 4.83
C THR A 199 -4.11 36.08 3.55
N ALA A 200 -4.26 35.46 2.38
CA ALA A 200 -4.39 36.19 1.13
C ALA A 200 -5.68 37.03 1.08
N VAL A 201 -6.81 36.48 1.54
CA VAL A 201 -8.09 37.19 1.62
C VAL A 201 -8.02 38.38 2.58
N VAL A 202 -7.45 38.18 3.78
CA VAL A 202 -7.28 39.25 4.78
C VAL A 202 -6.28 40.30 4.30
N ALA A 203 -5.23 39.91 3.59
CA ALA A 203 -4.27 40.84 2.99
C ALA A 203 -5.00 41.80 2.04
N ARG A 204 -5.87 41.29 1.16
CA ARG A 204 -6.68 42.11 0.25
C ARG A 204 -7.59 43.09 1.00
N TRP A 205 -8.19 42.69 2.12
CA TRP A 205 -9.01 43.60 2.94
C TRP A 205 -8.19 44.68 3.65
N THR A 206 -6.91 44.43 3.91
CA THR A 206 -6.00 45.40 4.54
C THR A 206 -5.19 46.21 3.53
N GLY A 207 -5.50 46.10 2.24
CA GLY A 207 -4.81 46.84 1.17
C GLY A 207 -3.45 46.25 0.76
N HIS A 208 -3.09 45.06 1.23
CA HIS A 208 -1.86 44.37 0.86
C HIS A 208 -2.10 43.36 -0.28
N ASP A 209 -1.05 43.09 -1.07
CA ASP A 209 -1.08 42.07 -2.11
C ASP A 209 -0.22 40.86 -1.70
N LEU A 210 -0.89 39.78 -1.29
CA LEU A 210 -0.27 38.50 -1.00
C LEU A 210 -0.88 37.38 -1.87
N ASP A 211 -1.28 37.70 -3.09
CA ASP A 211 -2.01 36.75 -3.95
C ASP A 211 -1.19 35.53 -4.35
N PHE A 212 0.13 35.63 -4.33
CA PHE A 212 1.02 34.49 -4.56
C PHE A 212 0.76 33.35 -3.55
N LEU A 213 0.31 33.67 -2.33
CA LEU A 213 -0.09 32.68 -1.33
C LEU A 213 -1.27 31.85 -1.86
N SER A 214 -2.33 32.51 -2.32
CA SER A 214 -3.54 31.86 -2.85
C SER A 214 -3.28 31.09 -4.16
N THR A 215 -2.48 31.67 -5.06
CA THR A 215 -2.33 31.19 -6.44
C THR A 215 -1.19 30.19 -6.62
N SER A 216 -0.09 30.34 -5.87
CA SER A 216 1.14 29.58 -6.09
C SER A 216 1.46 28.61 -4.95
N VAL A 217 1.11 28.95 -3.71
CA VAL A 217 1.42 28.11 -2.54
C VAL A 217 0.28 27.16 -2.20
N ALA A 218 -0.96 27.66 -2.16
CA ALA A 218 -2.11 26.87 -1.72
C ALA A 218 -2.37 25.61 -2.60
N PRO A 219 -2.35 25.67 -3.95
CA PRO A 219 -2.61 24.49 -4.78
C PRO A 219 -1.62 23.32 -4.62
N PRO A 220 -0.28 23.51 -4.62
CA PRO A 220 0.64 22.39 -4.37
C PRO A 220 0.54 21.85 -2.94
N MET A 221 0.26 22.70 -1.94
CA MET A 221 0.03 22.24 -0.57
C MET A 221 -1.21 21.35 -0.46
N ALA A 222 -2.33 21.76 -1.07
CA ALA A 222 -3.54 20.93 -1.15
C ALA A 222 -3.28 19.59 -1.86
N SER A 223 -2.51 19.61 -2.96
CA SER A 223 -2.15 18.39 -3.70
C SER A 223 -1.31 17.44 -2.84
N LEU A 224 -0.30 17.94 -2.14
CA LEU A 224 0.54 17.14 -1.24
C LEU A 224 -0.26 16.61 -0.05
N ALA A 225 -1.13 17.43 0.53
CA ALA A 225 -2.04 17.03 1.61
C ALA A 225 -2.93 15.86 1.19
N ALA A 226 -3.52 15.94 0.00
CA ALA A 226 -4.31 14.85 -0.56
C ALA A 226 -3.49 13.58 -0.78
N LEU A 227 -2.28 13.66 -1.34
CA LEU A 227 -1.42 12.50 -1.52
C LEU A 227 -1.11 11.79 -0.19
N LEU A 228 -0.78 12.56 0.86
CA LEU A 228 -0.52 12.02 2.19
C LEU A 228 -1.76 11.36 2.80
N CYS A 229 -2.92 12.01 2.70
CA CYS A 229 -4.20 11.44 3.15
C CYS A 229 -4.52 10.13 2.41
N SER A 230 -4.36 10.09 1.09
CA SER A 230 -4.56 8.89 0.27
C SER A 230 -3.62 7.75 0.68
N ALA A 231 -2.33 8.05 0.84
CA ALA A 231 -1.35 7.07 1.32
C ALA A 231 -1.75 6.53 2.69
N GLY A 232 -2.24 7.37 3.59
CA GLY A 232 -2.71 6.98 4.92
C GLY A 232 -3.95 6.07 4.91
N PHE A 233 -4.86 6.24 3.94
CA PHE A 233 -6.00 5.32 3.75
C PHE A 233 -5.59 3.97 3.14
N VAL A 234 -4.61 3.99 2.23
CA VAL A 234 -4.16 2.81 1.49
C VAL A 234 -3.25 1.91 2.32
N LEU A 235 -2.29 2.50 3.03
CA LEU A 235 -1.23 1.79 3.74
C LEU A 235 -1.75 0.67 4.65
N PRO A 236 -2.71 0.88 5.58
CA PRO A 236 -3.19 -0.18 6.45
C PRO A 236 -4.02 -1.25 5.73
N ARG A 237 -4.55 -0.97 4.53
CA ARG A 237 -5.45 -1.88 3.79
C ARG A 237 -4.72 -2.72 2.75
N LEU A 238 -3.81 -2.12 1.99
CA LEU A 238 -3.14 -2.78 0.86
C LEU A 238 -1.76 -3.33 1.22
N LEU A 239 -1.09 -2.79 2.25
CA LEU A 239 0.23 -3.29 2.61
C LEU A 239 0.20 -4.74 3.13
N PRO A 240 -0.73 -5.17 4.01
CA PRO A 240 -0.78 -6.57 4.46
C PRO A 240 -0.94 -7.61 3.33
N PRO A 241 -1.92 -7.48 2.39
CA PRO A 241 -2.05 -8.45 1.30
C PRO A 241 -0.88 -8.39 0.30
N VAL A 242 -0.28 -7.22 0.08
CA VAL A 242 0.93 -7.09 -0.77
C VAL A 242 2.11 -7.81 -0.13
N VAL A 243 2.39 -7.57 1.16
CA VAL A 243 3.46 -8.26 1.89
C VAL A 243 3.21 -9.77 1.92
N ALA A 244 1.97 -10.22 2.16
CA ALA A 244 1.62 -11.64 2.10
C ALA A 244 1.81 -12.24 0.70
N HIS A 245 1.59 -11.46 -0.36
CA HIS A 245 1.83 -11.90 -1.73
C HIS A 245 3.32 -12.04 -2.04
N TRP A 246 4.15 -11.07 -1.63
CA TRP A 246 5.60 -11.13 -1.79
C TRP A 246 6.23 -12.27 -0.98
N ARG A 247 5.82 -12.44 0.28
CA ARG A 247 6.25 -13.59 1.09
C ARG A 247 5.84 -14.90 0.44
N GLY A 248 4.61 -14.99 -0.07
CA GLY A 248 4.16 -16.17 -0.79
C GLY A 248 4.97 -16.49 -2.05
N LEU A 249 5.46 -15.47 -2.76
CA LEU A 249 6.38 -15.64 -3.90
C LEU A 249 7.77 -16.09 -3.47
N ASP A 250 8.30 -15.54 -2.37
CA ASP A 250 9.59 -15.92 -1.80
C ASP A 250 9.56 -17.37 -1.30
N ASP A 251 8.55 -17.72 -0.50
CA ASP A 251 8.34 -19.09 -0.01
C ASP A 251 8.15 -20.06 -1.19
N TYR A 252 7.40 -19.66 -2.22
CA TYR A 252 7.25 -20.47 -3.43
C TYR A 252 8.60 -20.76 -4.10
N ARG A 253 9.49 -19.75 -4.22
CA ARG A 253 10.84 -19.93 -4.78
C ARG A 253 11.74 -20.76 -3.87
N ARG A 254 11.67 -20.55 -2.55
CA ARG A 254 12.48 -21.31 -1.57
C ARG A 254 12.09 -22.78 -1.50
N LEU A 255 10.86 -23.13 -1.88
CA LEU A 255 10.40 -24.51 -2.04
C LEU A 255 10.81 -25.16 -3.37
N ASP A 256 11.47 -24.44 -4.29
CA ASP A 256 11.94 -25.00 -5.57
C ASP A 256 12.81 -26.25 -5.43
N PRO A 257 13.84 -26.28 -4.56
CA PRO A 257 14.70 -27.46 -4.40
C PRO A 257 13.96 -28.69 -3.86
N LEU A 258 13.04 -28.47 -2.91
CA LEU A 258 12.24 -29.57 -2.36
C LEU A 258 11.26 -30.11 -3.39
N TRP A 259 10.60 -29.22 -4.14
CA TRP A 259 9.72 -29.63 -5.22
C TRP A 259 10.45 -30.37 -6.34
N SER A 260 11.64 -29.92 -6.75
CA SER A 260 12.39 -30.59 -7.81
C SER A 260 12.79 -32.02 -7.42
N LEU A 261 13.05 -32.26 -6.13
CA LEU A 261 13.33 -33.58 -5.58
C LEU A 261 12.10 -34.51 -5.57
N VAL A 262 10.93 -33.99 -5.20
CA VAL A 262 9.73 -34.84 -4.94
C VAL A 262 8.71 -34.86 -6.09
N ARG A 263 8.82 -33.96 -7.08
CA ARG A 263 7.83 -33.80 -8.17
C ARG A 263 7.56 -35.05 -9.00
N SER A 264 8.52 -35.97 -9.11
CA SER A 264 8.37 -37.21 -9.88
C SER A 264 7.52 -38.25 -9.16
N VAL A 265 7.35 -38.10 -7.84
CA VAL A 265 6.65 -39.03 -6.96
C VAL A 265 5.29 -38.48 -6.52
N SER A 266 5.06 -37.17 -6.64
CA SER A 266 3.77 -36.53 -6.33
C SER A 266 2.65 -37.10 -7.20
N THR A 267 1.55 -37.51 -6.57
CA THR A 267 0.33 -38.00 -7.23
C THR A 267 -0.76 -36.94 -7.31
N ALA A 268 -0.51 -35.77 -6.73
CA ALA A 268 -1.42 -34.63 -6.74
C ALA A 268 -1.87 -34.28 -8.17
N PRO A 269 -3.17 -33.99 -8.38
CA PRO A 269 -3.69 -33.61 -9.70
C PRO A 269 -2.91 -32.43 -10.28
N LYS A 270 -2.66 -32.48 -11.60
CA LYS A 270 -2.03 -31.36 -12.32
C LYS A 270 -2.73 -30.05 -11.97
N PRO A 271 -1.97 -28.97 -11.70
CA PRO A 271 -2.58 -27.70 -11.35
C PRO A 271 -3.48 -27.30 -12.52
N PRO A 272 -4.68 -26.73 -12.26
CA PRO A 272 -5.51 -26.25 -13.34
C PRO A 272 -4.68 -25.25 -14.16
N ALA A 273 -4.57 -25.50 -15.46
CA ALA A 273 -3.77 -24.69 -16.36
C ALA A 273 -4.40 -23.29 -16.50
N SER A 274 -4.10 -22.41 -15.56
CA SER A 274 -4.38 -20.99 -15.72
C SER A 274 -3.19 -20.18 -15.24
N TRP A 275 -2.50 -19.61 -16.22
CA TRP A 275 -1.55 -18.51 -16.10
C TRP A 275 -2.02 -17.36 -15.17
N TRP A 276 -3.31 -17.31 -14.83
CA TRP A 276 -3.97 -16.35 -13.95
C TRP A 276 -4.01 -16.69 -12.45
N GLN A 277 -3.48 -17.83 -12.00
CA GLN A 277 -3.52 -18.15 -10.56
C GLN A 277 -2.67 -17.16 -9.75
N LEU A 278 -3.27 -16.59 -8.70
CA LEU A 278 -2.54 -15.77 -7.73
C LEU A 278 -1.40 -16.59 -7.09
N PRO A 279 -0.22 -16.01 -6.83
CA PRO A 279 0.92 -16.68 -6.21
C PRO A 279 0.61 -17.43 -4.91
N GLN A 280 -0.34 -16.93 -4.11
CA GLN A 280 -0.80 -17.61 -2.90
C GLN A 280 -1.50 -18.94 -3.21
N ALA A 281 -2.30 -19.00 -4.27
CA ALA A 281 -2.93 -20.25 -4.71
C ALA A 281 -1.89 -21.23 -5.29
N ARG A 282 -0.86 -20.70 -5.97
CA ARG A 282 0.27 -21.52 -6.45
C ARG A 282 1.10 -22.09 -5.30
N LEU A 283 1.36 -21.29 -4.27
CA LEU A 283 2.03 -21.73 -3.04
C LEU A 283 1.22 -22.81 -2.33
N GLN A 284 -0.08 -22.58 -2.11
CA GLN A 284 -0.97 -23.58 -1.49
C GLN A 284 -0.99 -24.90 -2.26
N TRP A 285 -1.10 -24.85 -3.59
CA TRP A 285 -1.07 -26.06 -4.40
C TRP A 285 0.28 -26.78 -4.28
N ARG A 286 1.39 -26.03 -4.26
CA ARG A 286 2.73 -26.58 -4.09
C ARG A 286 2.92 -27.23 -2.71
N GLU A 287 2.43 -26.60 -1.65
CA GLU A 287 2.45 -27.16 -0.28
C GLU A 287 1.70 -28.49 -0.21
N VAL A 288 0.48 -28.55 -0.78
CA VAL A 288 -0.33 -29.76 -0.83
C VAL A 288 0.37 -30.85 -1.65
N SER A 289 0.95 -30.50 -2.80
CA SER A 289 1.62 -31.46 -3.67
C SER A 289 2.91 -32.02 -3.06
N ILE A 290 3.65 -31.19 -2.31
CA ILE A 290 4.82 -31.64 -1.54
C ILE A 290 4.38 -32.57 -0.41
N HIS A 291 3.32 -32.22 0.35
CA HIS A 291 2.80 -33.10 1.40
C HIS A 291 2.38 -34.46 0.85
N ASP A 292 1.67 -34.49 -0.27
CA ASP A 292 1.28 -35.73 -0.97
C ASP A 292 2.50 -36.58 -1.36
N ALA A 293 3.52 -35.94 -1.92
CA ALA A 293 4.75 -36.63 -2.29
C ALA A 293 5.51 -37.17 -1.07
N LEU A 294 5.54 -36.43 0.04
CA LEU A 294 6.15 -36.87 1.29
C LEU A 294 5.41 -38.06 1.91
N LEU A 295 4.07 -38.09 1.83
CA LEU A 295 3.28 -39.25 2.25
C LEU A 295 3.59 -40.47 1.38
N THR A 296 3.73 -40.28 0.08
CA THR A 296 4.10 -41.35 -0.87
C THR A 296 5.51 -41.87 -0.61
N LEU A 297 6.44 -41.01 -0.18
CA LEU A 297 7.82 -41.38 0.17
C LEU A 297 7.99 -41.96 1.58
N ALA A 298 6.98 -41.83 2.45
CA ALA A 298 7.07 -42.28 3.84
C ALA A 298 7.52 -43.74 4.02
N PRO A 299 7.10 -44.72 3.17
CA PRO A 299 7.59 -46.10 3.25
C PRO A 299 9.09 -46.25 2.96
N TYR A 300 9.71 -45.28 2.26
CA TYR A 300 11.11 -45.31 1.87
C TYR A 300 12.06 -44.63 2.89
N PHE A 301 11.51 -44.06 3.98
CA PHE A 301 12.33 -43.38 5.00
C PHE A 301 13.17 -44.36 5.82
N ASP A 302 14.49 -44.27 5.65
CA ASP A 302 15.47 -45.06 6.40
C ASP A 302 15.99 -44.30 7.64
N HIS A 303 15.55 -44.75 8.81
CA HIS A 303 15.93 -44.14 10.09
C HIS A 303 17.44 -44.23 10.38
N ARG A 304 18.13 -45.27 9.88
CA ARG A 304 19.57 -45.43 10.08
C ARG A 304 20.37 -44.38 9.33
N VAL A 305 19.85 -43.89 8.19
CA VAL A 305 20.44 -42.74 7.48
C VAL A 305 20.29 -41.48 8.32
N ARG A 306 19.08 -41.24 8.85
CA ARG A 306 18.77 -40.08 9.70
C ARG A 306 19.67 -40.02 10.95
N GLU A 307 19.78 -41.11 11.71
CA GLU A 307 20.60 -41.16 12.92
C GLU A 307 22.08 -40.94 12.64
N ARG A 308 22.64 -41.63 11.64
CA ARG A 308 24.05 -41.47 11.27
C ARG A 308 24.38 -40.03 10.90
N VAL A 309 23.52 -39.38 10.11
CA VAL A 309 23.73 -37.98 9.69
C VAL A 309 23.55 -37.02 10.88
N ARG A 310 22.54 -37.25 11.72
CA ARG A 310 22.32 -36.45 12.94
C ARG A 310 23.52 -36.52 13.88
N ASP A 311 23.97 -37.72 14.21
CA ASP A 311 25.04 -37.95 15.18
C ASP A 311 26.39 -37.47 14.64
N THR A 312 26.60 -37.51 13.33
CA THR A 312 27.77 -36.89 12.68
C THR A 312 27.70 -35.37 12.73
N ALA A 313 26.54 -34.77 12.47
CA ALA A 313 26.34 -33.33 12.55
C ALA A 313 26.52 -32.79 13.98
N LEU A 314 26.03 -33.53 14.99
CA LEU A 314 26.22 -33.19 16.41
C LEU A 314 27.70 -33.29 16.83
N ARG A 315 28.41 -34.35 16.40
CA ARG A 315 29.86 -34.48 16.64
C ARG A 315 30.68 -33.39 15.96
N ALA A 316 30.19 -32.85 14.85
CA ALA A 316 30.77 -31.69 14.16
C ALA A 316 30.41 -30.34 14.81
N GLY A 317 29.78 -30.33 15.98
CA GLY A 317 29.44 -29.11 16.72
C GLY A 317 28.24 -28.33 16.19
N ARG A 318 27.43 -28.91 15.27
CA ARG A 318 26.20 -28.26 14.80
C ARG A 318 25.13 -28.26 15.87
N SER A 319 24.25 -27.25 15.85
CA SER A 319 23.14 -27.19 16.80
C SER A 319 22.16 -28.36 16.60
N PRO A 320 21.41 -28.77 17.65
CA PRO A 320 20.41 -29.83 17.52
C PRO A 320 19.39 -29.59 16.39
N HIS A 321 19.00 -28.32 16.18
CA HIS A 321 18.10 -27.92 15.09
C HIS A 321 18.72 -28.14 13.71
N GLN A 322 19.97 -27.70 13.50
CA GLN A 322 20.70 -27.90 12.24
C GLN A 322 20.98 -29.38 11.96
N ALA A 323 21.33 -30.15 13.00
CA ALA A 323 21.57 -31.58 12.90
C ALA A 323 20.29 -32.35 12.50
N ARG A 324 19.13 -31.96 13.02
CA ARG A 324 17.83 -32.52 12.63
C ARG A 324 17.53 -32.23 11.16
N LEU A 325 17.64 -30.97 10.73
CA LEU A 325 17.34 -30.58 9.35
C LEU A 325 18.24 -31.32 8.35
N ALA A 326 19.54 -31.43 8.63
CA ALA A 326 20.46 -32.18 7.79
C ALA A 326 20.12 -33.67 7.72
N ALA A 327 19.72 -34.27 8.84
CA ALA A 327 19.33 -35.67 8.91
C ALA A 327 18.04 -35.97 8.14
N GLU A 328 17.02 -35.11 8.28
CA GLU A 328 15.76 -35.21 7.54
C GLU A 328 15.95 -35.00 6.04
N ALA A 329 16.76 -34.01 5.65
CA ALA A 329 17.10 -33.76 4.24
C ALA A 329 17.83 -34.95 3.59
N ALA A 330 18.80 -35.55 4.29
CA ALA A 330 19.54 -36.71 3.80
C ALA A 330 18.63 -37.95 3.67
N MET A 331 17.78 -38.20 4.66
CA MET A 331 16.80 -39.30 4.63
C MET A 331 15.80 -39.11 3.48
N LEU A 332 15.29 -37.90 3.27
CA LEU A 332 14.38 -37.60 2.16
C LEU A 332 15.05 -37.76 0.79
N THR A 333 16.31 -37.31 0.66
CA THR A 333 17.08 -37.48 -0.58
C THR A 333 17.31 -38.95 -0.90
N ASP A 334 17.66 -39.75 0.11
CA ASP A 334 17.82 -41.19 -0.04
C ASP A 334 16.50 -41.87 -0.41
N ALA A 335 15.41 -41.53 0.28
CA ALA A 335 14.08 -42.06 -0.01
C ALA A 335 13.61 -41.73 -1.44
N ALA A 336 13.81 -40.49 -1.91
CA ALA A 336 13.50 -40.09 -3.27
C ALA A 336 14.33 -40.86 -4.31
N ARG A 337 15.63 -41.09 -4.03
CA ARG A 337 16.51 -41.92 -4.87
C ARG A 337 16.00 -43.35 -4.97
N ARG A 338 15.68 -44.00 -3.84
CA ARG A 338 15.19 -45.39 -3.79
C ARG A 338 13.84 -45.54 -4.51
N ALA A 339 12.92 -44.60 -4.28
CA ALA A 339 11.63 -44.58 -4.96
C ALA A 339 11.78 -44.42 -6.48
N ALA A 340 12.68 -43.53 -6.94
CA ALA A 340 12.97 -43.36 -8.36
C ALA A 340 13.60 -44.61 -9.00
N ALA A 341 14.46 -45.31 -8.26
CA ALA A 341 15.07 -46.58 -8.67
C ALA A 341 14.14 -47.80 -8.53
N ARG A 342 12.92 -47.63 -7.98
CA ARG A 342 11.95 -48.70 -7.67
C ARG A 342 12.56 -49.80 -6.79
N GLU A 343 13.44 -49.42 -5.87
CA GLU A 343 13.98 -50.34 -4.87
C GLU A 343 12.87 -50.79 -3.90
N GLU A 344 13.06 -51.93 -3.24
CA GLU A 344 12.17 -52.35 -2.16
C GLU A 344 12.34 -51.42 -0.93
N PRO A 345 11.24 -51.09 -0.22
CA PRO A 345 11.31 -50.32 1.02
C PRO A 345 12.26 -50.98 2.05
N PRO A 346 13.08 -50.19 2.78
CA PRO A 346 13.99 -50.74 3.78
C PRO A 346 13.24 -51.49 4.89
N GLN A 347 13.78 -52.63 5.31
CA GLN A 347 13.26 -53.38 6.46
C GLN A 347 13.42 -52.54 7.74
N GLY A 348 12.32 -52.26 8.44
CA GLY A 348 12.27 -51.37 9.60
C GLY A 348 11.76 -49.95 9.30
N ALA A 349 11.21 -49.69 8.11
CA ALA A 349 10.50 -48.46 7.79
C ALA A 349 9.23 -48.31 8.63
N ALA A 350 9.33 -47.72 9.82
CA ALA A 350 8.14 -47.32 10.57
C ALA A 350 8.35 -46.12 11.51
N THR A 351 7.42 -45.17 11.39
CA THR A 351 6.94 -44.17 12.37
C THR A 351 7.70 -42.85 12.57
N TYR A 352 8.71 -42.50 11.79
CA TYR A 352 9.23 -41.12 11.86
C TYR A 352 8.44 -40.19 10.92
N ARG A 353 7.73 -39.21 11.49
CA ARG A 353 7.16 -38.10 10.73
C ARG A 353 8.19 -36.99 10.63
N LEU A 354 8.38 -36.46 9.43
CA LEU A 354 9.23 -35.30 9.22
C LEU A 354 8.67 -34.13 10.04
N HIS A 355 9.53 -33.40 10.75
CA HIS A 355 9.07 -32.25 11.52
C HIS A 355 8.38 -31.20 10.65
N ALA A 356 8.81 -31.10 9.39
CA ALA A 356 8.22 -30.22 8.37
C ALA A 356 6.74 -30.52 8.05
N THR A 357 6.21 -31.70 8.36
CA THR A 357 4.79 -32.06 8.17
C THR A 357 3.97 -31.93 9.46
N GLU A 358 4.62 -31.66 10.60
CA GLU A 358 3.96 -31.43 11.90
C GLU A 358 3.72 -29.94 12.18
N VAL A 359 4.51 -29.06 11.56
CA VAL A 359 4.38 -27.61 11.70
C VAL A 359 3.36 -27.08 10.68
N PRO A 360 2.32 -26.34 11.13
CA PRO A 360 1.38 -25.73 10.20
C PRO A 360 2.04 -24.58 9.42
N GLY A 361 1.84 -24.59 8.10
CA GLY A 361 2.31 -23.55 7.17
C GLY A 361 3.63 -23.88 6.45
N PRO A 362 4.10 -23.00 5.55
CA PRO A 362 5.26 -23.27 4.68
C PRO A 362 6.61 -23.29 5.39
N SER A 363 6.71 -22.74 6.61
CA SER A 363 7.99 -22.50 7.30
C SER A 363 8.81 -23.78 7.49
N GLY A 364 8.19 -24.87 7.96
CA GLY A 364 8.87 -26.15 8.14
C GLY A 364 9.36 -26.77 6.82
N LEU A 365 8.56 -26.67 5.77
CA LEU A 365 8.94 -27.13 4.43
C LEU A 365 10.07 -26.28 3.84
N VAL A 366 10.05 -24.97 4.08
CA VAL A 366 11.09 -24.04 3.62
C VAL A 366 12.43 -24.30 4.31
N GLU A 367 12.44 -24.54 5.63
CA GLU A 367 13.64 -24.93 6.37
C GLU A 367 14.22 -26.24 5.85
N LEU A 368 13.36 -27.25 5.61
CA LEU A 368 13.78 -28.52 5.03
C LEU A 368 14.32 -28.36 3.60
N ALA A 369 13.67 -27.54 2.76
CA ALA A 369 14.10 -27.25 1.41
C ALA A 369 15.49 -26.62 1.35
N GLN A 370 15.81 -25.75 2.31
CA GLN A 370 17.12 -25.11 2.41
C GLN A 370 18.22 -26.05 2.92
N ALA A 371 17.86 -27.09 3.67
CA ALA A 371 18.79 -28.11 4.14
C ALA A 371 19.10 -29.18 3.08
N LEU A 372 18.36 -29.22 1.97
CA LEU A 372 18.64 -30.15 0.87
C LEU A 372 19.98 -29.79 0.19
N PRO A 373 20.83 -30.79 -0.10
CA PRO A 373 22.01 -30.57 -0.92
C PRO A 373 21.55 -30.02 -2.27
N HIS A 374 22.10 -28.88 -2.67
CA HIS A 374 21.77 -28.31 -3.97
C HIS A 374 22.12 -29.33 -5.06
N PRO A 375 21.26 -29.56 -6.06
CA PRO A 375 21.57 -30.46 -7.15
C PRO A 375 22.94 -30.06 -7.74
N PRO A 376 23.84 -31.00 -8.04
CA PRO A 376 25.10 -30.70 -8.70
C PRO A 376 24.79 -30.18 -10.11
N GLY A 377 24.63 -28.86 -10.22
CA GLY A 377 24.10 -28.20 -11.41
C GLY A 377 24.16 -26.69 -11.33
N ARG A 378 25.08 -26.15 -10.53
CA ARG A 378 25.64 -24.79 -10.65
C ARG A 378 26.82 -24.72 -9.69
N ALA A 379 27.95 -25.30 -10.11
CA ALA A 379 29.22 -24.92 -9.55
C ALA A 379 29.39 -23.43 -9.84
N THR A 380 29.16 -22.58 -8.84
CA THR A 380 29.89 -21.32 -8.75
C THR A 380 31.35 -21.72 -8.72
N ALA A 381 32.08 -21.40 -9.81
CA ALA A 381 33.52 -21.52 -9.86
C ALA A 381 34.10 -20.89 -8.58
N PRO A 382 35.04 -21.57 -7.89
CA PRO A 382 35.78 -20.93 -6.84
C PRO A 382 36.58 -19.79 -7.48
N ASP A 383 36.33 -18.56 -7.04
CA ASP A 383 37.17 -17.42 -7.35
C ASP A 383 38.54 -17.69 -6.73
N GLY A 384 39.45 -18.16 -7.58
CA GLY A 384 40.72 -18.74 -7.19
C GLY A 384 41.70 -18.66 -8.35
N ALA A 385 41.82 -17.48 -8.96
CA ALA A 385 42.93 -17.15 -9.84
C ALA A 385 43.92 -16.28 -9.07
N ALA A 386 44.81 -16.94 -8.30
CA ALA A 386 46.08 -16.36 -7.95
C ALA A 386 46.95 -16.30 -9.22
N PRO A 387 47.47 -15.15 -9.65
CA PRO A 387 48.41 -15.10 -10.76
C PRO A 387 49.78 -15.57 -10.27
N SER A 388 50.32 -16.58 -10.96
CA SER A 388 51.67 -17.09 -10.78
C SER A 388 52.71 -15.99 -11.01
N ALA A 389 53.51 -15.71 -9.98
CA ALA A 389 54.71 -14.89 -10.08
C ALA A 389 55.72 -15.60 -10.99
N THR A 390 55.93 -15.04 -12.18
CA THR A 390 57.07 -15.36 -13.03
C THR A 390 58.19 -14.38 -12.70
N THR A 391 59.26 -14.93 -12.16
CA THR A 391 60.57 -14.31 -11.98
C THR A 391 61.02 -13.63 -13.27
N ARG A 392 61.25 -12.30 -13.22
CA ARG A 392 62.11 -11.61 -14.18
C ARG A 392 62.89 -10.51 -13.46
N THR A 393 64.16 -10.80 -13.28
CA THR A 393 65.25 -9.89 -12.94
C THR A 393 65.36 -8.75 -13.96
N LEU A 394 65.40 -7.50 -13.48
CA LEU A 394 66.03 -6.37 -14.16
C LEU A 394 66.26 -5.22 -13.14
N THR A 395 67.54 -5.07 -12.81
CA THR A 395 68.32 -3.85 -12.48
C THR A 395 67.60 -2.51 -12.31
N GLU A 396 67.92 -1.85 -11.19
CA GLU A 396 68.03 -0.40 -10.92
C GLU A 396 68.37 0.48 -12.16
N PRO A 397 67.94 1.76 -12.21
CA PRO A 397 68.52 2.79 -11.31
C PRO A 397 67.64 4.01 -10.92
N GLU A 398 68.17 4.71 -9.90
CA GLU A 398 68.17 6.17 -9.66
C GLU A 398 66.84 6.95 -9.48
N GLU A 399 66.60 7.34 -8.22
CA GLU A 399 66.10 8.66 -7.77
C GLU A 399 66.91 9.83 -8.41
N PRO A 400 66.44 11.10 -8.45
CA PRO A 400 65.80 11.78 -7.31
C PRO A 400 64.82 12.96 -7.58
N HIS A 401 64.32 13.50 -6.46
CA HIS A 401 63.93 14.90 -6.16
C HIS A 401 62.67 15.51 -6.82
N VAL A 402 61.60 15.75 -6.05
CA VAL A 402 61.28 16.95 -5.23
C VAL A 402 60.92 18.19 -6.06
N ALA A 403 59.64 18.56 -6.02
CA ALA A 403 59.13 19.79 -5.39
C ALA A 403 57.59 19.80 -5.45
#